data_AF-A0A7W1W0S5-F1
#
_entry.id   AF-A0A7W1W0S5-F1
#
_cell.length_a   1.000
_cell.length_b   1.000
_cell.length_c   1.000
_cell.angle_alpha   90.00
_cell.angle_beta   90.00
_cell.angle_gamma   90.00
#
_symmetry.space_group_name_H-M   'P 1'
#
loop_
_entity.id
_entity.type
_entity.pdbx_description
1 polymer ?
#
loop_
_entity_poly.entity_id
_entity_poly.type
_entity_poly.pdbx_seq_one_letter_code
_entity_poly.pdbx_strand_id
1 'polypeptide(L)'
;SRAGNLANSTVQLLSAGILSAIVAGFTGEWPALFTTGIPATAWAGLAYLIIMGSLVAYLSFNWLITVQPPAIVSTHTYVNPVIAVAMGWLLVSEPVSGRQLAALGVVLIGVLMTQLNKPHGR
;
A
#
# COMPACT_ATOMS: atom_id res chain seq x y z
N SER A 1 -6.06 -12.29 -22.15
CA SER A 1 -4.61 -12.30 -22.48
C SER A 1 -3.87 -11.50 -21.41
N ARG A 2 -2.65 -11.89 -20.99
CA ARG A 2 -1.86 -11.12 -20.00
C ARG A 2 -1.74 -9.63 -20.37
N ALA A 3 -1.70 -9.31 -21.67
CA ALA A 3 -1.73 -7.96 -22.20
C ALA A 3 -3.01 -7.15 -21.84
N GLY A 4 -4.17 -7.78 -21.81
CA GLY A 4 -5.44 -7.12 -21.43
C GLY A 4 -5.50 -6.75 -19.94
N ASN A 5 -4.91 -7.57 -19.07
CA ASN A 5 -4.88 -7.29 -17.63
C ASN A 5 -3.91 -6.13 -17.29
N LEU A 6 -2.79 -6.04 -18.00
CA LEU A 6 -1.85 -4.92 -17.91
C LEU A 6 -2.52 -3.62 -18.37
N ALA A 7 -3.20 -3.63 -19.53
CA ALA A 7 -3.90 -2.46 -20.04
C ALA A 7 -4.97 -1.94 -19.06
N ASN A 8 -5.78 -2.83 -18.47
CA ASN A 8 -6.76 -2.45 -17.45
C ASN A 8 -6.12 -1.85 -16.20
N SER A 9 -5.02 -2.42 -15.72
CA SER A 9 -4.31 -1.91 -14.53
C SER A 9 -3.70 -0.53 -14.79
N THR A 10 -3.15 -0.31 -15.99
CA THR A 10 -2.63 0.99 -16.42
C THR A 10 -3.72 2.05 -16.44
N VAL A 11 -4.88 1.73 -17.04
CA VAL A 11 -6.02 2.66 -17.07
C VAL A 11 -6.50 2.97 -15.67
N GLN A 12 -6.65 1.96 -14.80
CA GLN A 12 -7.08 2.17 -13.42
C GLN A 12 -6.13 3.08 -12.63
N LEU A 13 -4.82 2.85 -12.71
CA LEU A 13 -3.82 3.65 -11.99
C LEU A 13 -3.74 5.09 -12.54
N LEU A 14 -3.84 5.27 -13.87
CA LEU A 14 -3.90 6.60 -14.48
C LEU A 14 -5.16 7.36 -14.07
N SER A 15 -6.33 6.71 -14.12
CA SER A 15 -7.58 7.30 -13.69
C SER A 15 -7.55 7.69 -12.21
N ALA A 16 -6.99 6.82 -11.34
CA ALA A 16 -6.82 7.13 -9.92
C ALA A 16 -5.89 8.34 -9.70
N GLY A 17 -4.79 8.43 -10.45
CA GLY A 17 -3.87 9.57 -10.40
C GLY A 17 -4.54 10.88 -10.83
N ILE A 18 -5.27 10.86 -11.95
CA ILE A 18 -6.00 12.04 -12.47
C ILE A 18 -7.07 12.49 -11.47
N LEU A 19 -7.88 11.56 -10.93
CA LEU A 19 -8.90 11.88 -9.94
C LEU A 19 -8.28 12.44 -8.67
N SER A 20 -7.16 11.89 -8.20
CA SER A 20 -6.44 12.41 -7.03
C SER A 20 -5.94 13.83 -7.26
N ALA A 21 -5.45 14.15 -8.47
CA ALA A 21 -5.04 15.49 -8.85
C ALA A 21 -6.23 16.47 -8.88
N ILE A 22 -7.39 16.04 -9.37
CA ILE A 22 -8.62 16.82 -9.34
C ILE A 22 -9.05 17.11 -7.90
N VAL A 23 -9.06 16.10 -7.03
CA VAL A 23 -9.39 16.24 -5.61
C VAL A 23 -8.43 17.20 -4.90
N ALA A 24 -7.12 17.08 -5.15
CA ALA A 24 -6.11 18.02 -4.65
C ALA A 24 -6.39 19.48 -5.08
N GLY A 25 -7.08 19.66 -6.22
CA GLY A 25 -7.53 20.98 -6.65
C GLY A 25 -8.70 21.52 -5.88
N PHE A 26 -9.66 20.68 -5.52
CA PHE A 26 -10.77 21.09 -4.67
C PHE A 26 -10.36 21.30 -3.21
N THR A 27 -9.32 20.61 -2.71
CA THR A 27 -8.78 20.83 -1.36
C THR A 27 -7.87 22.04 -1.25
N GLY A 28 -7.52 22.68 -2.37
CA GLY A 28 -6.69 23.88 -2.38
C GLY A 28 -5.21 23.61 -2.10
N GLU A 29 -4.72 22.40 -2.40
CA GLU A 29 -3.34 21.99 -2.16
C GLU A 29 -2.37 22.46 -3.26
N TRP A 30 -2.88 22.77 -4.47
CA TRP A 30 -2.03 23.25 -5.57
C TRP A 30 -1.24 24.52 -5.24
N PRO A 31 -1.84 25.60 -4.69
CA PRO A 31 -1.09 26.80 -4.35
C PRO A 31 0.03 26.52 -3.36
N ALA A 32 -0.19 25.67 -2.35
CA ALA A 32 0.81 25.29 -1.37
C ALA A 32 2.04 24.62 -2.03
N LEU A 33 1.83 23.75 -3.04
CA LEU A 33 2.92 23.12 -3.78
C LEU A 33 3.84 24.13 -4.49
N PHE A 34 3.28 25.25 -4.97
CA PHE A 34 4.02 26.29 -5.68
C PHE A 34 4.59 27.38 -4.75
N THR A 35 3.95 27.66 -3.61
CA THR A 35 4.36 28.76 -2.70
C THR A 35 5.40 28.33 -1.68
N THR A 36 5.28 27.14 -1.08
CA THR A 36 6.24 26.67 -0.07
C THR A 36 7.36 25.82 -0.66
N GLY A 37 7.18 25.36 -1.91
CA GLY A 37 8.08 24.41 -2.56
C GLY A 37 7.98 23.00 -1.94
N ILE A 38 8.17 21.98 -2.77
CA ILE A 38 8.20 20.59 -2.30
C ILE A 38 9.62 20.30 -1.78
N PRO A 39 9.80 19.85 -0.53
CA PRO A 39 11.12 19.56 0.01
C PRO A 39 11.76 18.38 -0.74
N ALA A 40 13.10 18.40 -0.87
CA ALA A 40 13.84 17.34 -1.57
C ALA A 40 13.60 15.94 -0.96
N THR A 41 13.29 15.87 0.34
CA THR A 41 12.92 14.63 1.04
C THR A 41 11.60 14.04 0.52
N ALA A 42 10.63 14.87 0.13
CA ALA A 42 9.37 14.39 -0.46
C ALA A 42 9.58 13.79 -1.85
N TRP A 43 10.43 14.41 -2.68
CA TRP A 43 10.84 13.85 -3.97
C TRP A 43 11.62 12.54 -3.82
N ALA A 44 12.54 12.47 -2.85
CA ALA A 44 13.26 11.24 -2.53
C ALA A 44 12.32 10.13 -2.04
N GLY A 45 11.32 10.47 -1.21
CA GLY A 45 10.29 9.55 -0.77
C GLY A 45 9.43 9.03 -1.92
N LEU A 46 9.03 9.90 -2.86
CA LEU A 46 8.32 9.50 -4.07
C LEU A 46 9.15 8.54 -4.93
N ALA A 47 10.41 8.86 -5.18
CA ALA A 47 11.32 7.99 -5.93
C ALA A 47 11.50 6.63 -5.24
N TYR A 48 11.64 6.62 -3.91
CA TYR A 48 11.69 5.39 -3.12
C TYR A 48 10.43 4.54 -3.28
N LEU A 49 9.23 5.14 -3.21
CA LEU A 49 7.97 4.41 -3.39
C LEU A 49 7.80 3.88 -4.83
N ILE A 50 8.21 4.64 -5.85
CA ILE A 50 8.18 4.18 -7.23
C ILE A 50 9.10 2.97 -7.41
N ILE A 51 10.35 3.06 -6.93
CA ILE A 51 11.35 2.01 -7.17
C ILE A 51 11.11 0.82 -6.24
N MET A 52 11.14 1.02 -4.93
CA MET A 52 11.06 -0.06 -3.94
C MET A 52 9.62 -0.51 -3.72
N GLY A 53 8.71 0.44 -3.51
CA GLY A 53 7.31 0.17 -3.19
C GLY A 53 6.50 -0.39 -4.38
N SER A 54 6.89 -0.06 -5.62
CA SER A 54 6.20 -0.52 -6.83
C SER A 54 7.04 -1.45 -7.67
N LEU A 55 8.14 -1.00 -8.30
CA LEU A 55 8.89 -1.82 -9.27
C LEU A 55 9.46 -3.09 -8.62
N VAL A 56 10.25 -2.94 -7.55
CA VAL A 56 10.87 -4.08 -6.85
C VAL A 56 9.79 -4.97 -6.26
N ALA A 57 8.81 -4.41 -5.57
CA ALA A 57 7.70 -5.18 -5.00
C ALA A 57 6.94 -6.00 -6.07
N TYR A 58 6.64 -5.41 -7.23
CA TYR A 58 5.96 -6.08 -8.34
C TYR A 58 6.81 -7.19 -8.97
N LEU A 59 8.12 -6.94 -9.16
CA LEU A 59 9.06 -7.94 -9.67
C LEU A 59 9.22 -9.10 -8.68
N SER A 60 9.39 -8.81 -7.39
CA SER A 60 9.46 -9.80 -6.33
C SER A 60 8.17 -10.61 -6.22
N PHE A 61 7.00 -9.97 -6.32
CA PHE A 61 5.71 -10.67 -6.35
C PHE A 61 5.62 -11.63 -7.53
N ASN A 62 5.93 -11.14 -8.75
CA ASN A 62 5.89 -11.96 -9.96
C ASN A 62 6.88 -13.12 -9.93
N TRP A 63 8.04 -12.94 -9.32
CA TRP A 63 8.98 -14.04 -9.09
C TRP A 63 8.45 -15.00 -8.02
N LEU A 64 7.93 -14.51 -6.90
CA LEU A 64 7.51 -15.35 -5.79
C LEU A 64 6.33 -16.27 -6.17
N ILE A 65 5.40 -15.81 -7.01
CA ILE A 65 4.30 -16.66 -7.51
C ILE A 65 4.76 -17.78 -8.45
N THR A 66 6.01 -17.77 -8.95
CA THR A 66 6.55 -18.90 -9.72
C THR A 66 7.14 -19.98 -8.82
N VAL A 67 7.48 -19.64 -7.57
CA VAL A 67 8.15 -20.53 -6.61
C VAL A 67 7.21 -20.98 -5.48
N GLN A 68 6.17 -20.21 -5.17
CA GLN A 68 5.22 -20.45 -4.08
C GLN A 68 3.77 -20.29 -4.57
N PRO A 69 2.81 -21.02 -3.99
CA PRO A 69 1.39 -20.82 -4.27
C PRO A 69 0.96 -19.36 -3.99
N PRO A 70 0.20 -18.72 -4.90
CA PRO A 70 -0.23 -17.32 -4.75
C PRO A 70 -1.00 -17.05 -3.44
N ALA A 71 -1.65 -18.07 -2.89
CA ALA A 71 -2.37 -17.99 -1.62
C ALA A 71 -1.45 -17.62 -0.45
N ILE A 72 -0.21 -18.14 -0.41
CA ILE A 72 0.77 -17.82 0.63
C ILE A 72 1.35 -16.42 0.37
N VAL A 73 1.69 -16.10 -0.88
CA VAL A 73 2.22 -14.78 -1.27
C VAL A 73 1.26 -13.64 -0.89
N SER A 74 -0.04 -13.84 -1.08
CA SER A 74 -1.07 -12.85 -0.74
C SER A 74 -1.18 -12.56 0.76
N THR A 75 -0.78 -13.50 1.63
CA THR A 75 -0.85 -13.30 3.10
C THR A 75 0.09 -12.22 3.62
N HIS A 76 1.12 -11.85 2.87
CA HIS A 76 1.98 -10.71 3.20
C HIS A 76 1.19 -9.40 3.43
N THR A 77 0.10 -9.21 2.69
CA THR A 77 -0.79 -8.04 2.81
C THR A 77 -1.38 -7.90 4.23
N TYR A 78 -1.47 -9.00 4.98
CA TYR A 78 -1.97 -9.03 6.35
C TYR A 78 -0.90 -8.72 7.39
N VAL A 79 0.37 -8.92 7.03
CA VAL A 79 1.51 -8.58 7.89
C VAL A 79 1.85 -7.09 7.75
N ASN A 80 1.54 -6.47 6.60
CA ASN A 80 1.77 -5.05 6.35
C ASN A 80 1.27 -4.09 7.45
N PRO A 81 0.02 -4.19 7.96
CA PRO A 81 -0.45 -3.34 9.05
C PRO A 81 0.37 -3.51 10.34
N VAL A 82 0.79 -4.73 10.66
CA VAL A 82 1.60 -5.02 11.85
C VAL A 82 2.98 -4.40 11.71
N ILE A 83 3.63 -4.58 10.55
CA ILE A 83 4.94 -3.98 10.27
C ILE A 83 4.84 -2.46 10.28
N ALA A 84 3.79 -1.87 9.71
CA ALA A 84 3.60 -0.43 9.70
C ALA A 84 3.51 0.15 11.12
N VAL A 85 2.75 -0.48 12.02
CA VAL A 85 2.66 -0.05 13.43
C VAL A 85 4.00 -0.25 14.16
N ALA A 86 4.67 -1.38 13.95
CA ALA A 86 5.97 -1.67 14.57
C ALA A 86 7.05 -0.70 14.11
N MET A 87 7.13 -0.39 12.81
CA MET A 87 8.06 0.59 12.26
C MET A 87 7.70 2.01 12.68
N GLY A 88 6.42 2.36 12.79
CA GLY A 88 5.98 3.64 13.34
C GLY A 88 6.44 3.85 14.78
N TRP A 89 6.29 2.83 15.63
CA TRP A 89 6.80 2.86 17.00
C TRP A 89 8.33 2.96 17.05
N LEU A 90 9.02 2.14 16.26
CA LEU A 90 10.49 2.03 16.29
C LEU A 90 11.20 3.25 15.70
N LEU A 91 10.69 3.84 14.62
CA LEU A 91 11.33 4.94 13.90
C LEU A 91 10.87 6.31 14.38
N VAL A 92 9.60 6.46 14.77
CA VAL A 92 9.02 7.77 15.14
C VAL A 92 9.08 7.99 16.65
N SER A 93 9.41 6.96 17.45
CA SER A 93 9.42 7.03 18.93
C SER A 93 8.10 7.52 19.54
N GLU A 94 7.01 7.46 18.78
CA GLU A 94 5.68 7.85 19.27
C GLU A 94 5.14 6.74 20.18
N PRO A 95 4.63 7.07 21.38
CA PRO A 95 4.02 6.09 22.26
C PRO A 95 2.79 5.50 21.57
N VAL A 96 2.81 4.19 21.33
CA VAL A 96 1.67 3.50 20.71
C VAL A 96 0.44 3.68 21.61
N SER A 97 -0.53 4.45 21.12
CA SER A 97 -1.73 4.73 21.89
C SER A 97 -2.65 3.51 21.93
N GLY A 98 -3.45 3.37 22.99
CA GLY A 98 -4.46 2.30 23.07
C GLY A 98 -5.44 2.29 21.89
N ARG A 99 -5.69 3.45 21.26
CA ARG A 99 -6.51 3.55 20.04
C ARG A 99 -5.82 2.93 18.81
N GLN A 100 -4.51 3.09 18.65
CA GLN A 100 -3.77 2.44 17.56
C GLN A 100 -3.78 0.92 17.70
N LEU A 101 -3.63 0.41 18.93
CA LEU A 101 -3.73 -1.03 19.19
C LEU A 101 -5.15 -1.56 18.93
N ALA A 102 -6.19 -0.81 19.33
CA ALA A 102 -7.56 -1.18 19.03
C ALA A 102 -7.83 -1.20 17.51
N ALA A 103 -7.36 -0.21 16.77
CA ALA A 103 -7.46 -0.17 15.31
C ALA A 103 -6.73 -1.34 14.64
N LEU A 104 -5.51 -1.65 15.10
CA LEU A 104 -4.76 -2.82 14.64
C LEU A 104 -5.52 -4.12 14.91
N GLY A 105 -6.11 -4.26 16.09
CA GLY A 105 -6.96 -5.40 16.46
C GLY A 105 -8.16 -5.56 15.52
N VAL A 106 -8.87 -4.47 15.19
CA VAL A 106 -9.99 -4.48 14.25
C VAL A 106 -9.56 -4.96 12.86
N VAL A 107 -8.42 -4.46 12.35
CA VAL A 107 -7.88 -4.89 11.05
C VAL A 107 -7.52 -6.38 11.08
N LEU A 108 -6.83 -6.86 12.11
CA LEU A 108 -6.43 -8.26 12.24
C LEU A 108 -7.63 -9.21 12.37
N ILE A 109 -8.68 -8.81 13.10
CA ILE A 109 -9.92 -9.58 13.20
C ILE A 109 -10.59 -9.67 11.83
N GLY A 110 -10.71 -8.56 11.10
CA GLY A 110 -11.27 -8.56 9.75
C GLY A 110 -10.52 -9.50 8.81
N VAL A 111 -9.18 -9.47 8.86
CA VAL A 111 -8.34 -10.42 8.11
C VAL A 111 -8.63 -11.86 8.49
N LEU A 112 -8.65 -12.18 9.79
CA LEU A 112 -8.89 -13.55 10.27
C LEU A 112 -10.24 -14.07 9.76
N MET A 113 -11.28 -13.24 9.80
CA MET A 113 -12.60 -13.59 9.27
C MET A 113 -12.56 -13.93 7.77
N THR A 114 -11.79 -13.19 6.96
CA THR A 114 -11.65 -13.51 5.52
C THR A 114 -10.92 -14.82 5.25
N GLN A 115 -9.98 -15.22 6.13
CA GLN A 115 -9.27 -16.49 5.98
C GLN A 115 -10.11 -17.68 6.47
N LEU A 116 -10.83 -17.52 7.58
CA LEU A 116 -11.71 -18.57 8.13
C LEU A 116 -12.86 -18.92 7.17
N ASN A 117 -13.30 -17.97 6.35
CA ASN A 117 -14.38 -18.17 5.37
C ASN A 117 -13.91 -18.81 4.06
N LYS A 118 -12.62 -19.13 3.89
CA LYS A 118 -12.17 -19.97 2.77
C LYS A 118 -12.63 -21.41 3.06
N PRO A 119 -13.53 -22.00 2.26
CA PRO A 119 -13.88 -23.40 2.44
C PRO A 119 -12.59 -24.22 2.26
N HIS A 120 -12.22 -25.01 3.27
CA HIS A 120 -11.22 -26.05 3.11
C HIS A 120 -11.84 -27.15 2.23
N GLY A 121 -11.80 -26.95 0.91
CA GLY A 121 -12.49 -27.77 -0.06
C GLY A 121 -11.61 -28.16 -1.24
N ARG A 122 -10.85 -29.25 -1.02
CA ARG A 122 -10.28 -30.23 -1.96
C ARG A 122 -9.43 -29.75 -3.15
#